data_AF-A0A143BN32-F1
#
_entry.id   AF-A0A143BN32-F1
#
_cell.length_a   1.000
_cell.length_b   1.000
_cell.length_c   1.000
_cell.angle_alpha   90.00
_cell.angle_beta   90.00
_cell.angle_gamma   90.00
#
_symmetry.space_group_name_H-M   'P 1'
#
loop_
_entity.id
_entity.type
_entity.pdbx_description
1 polymer ?
#
loop_
_entity_poly.entity_id
_entity_poly.type
_entity_poly.pdbx_seq_one_letter_code
_entity_poly.pdbx_strand_id
1 'polypeptide(L)'
;MLAATLVGLAFVSPLQAQGATGAPGPRPRDGQGAPMGGRRAGGPEGRPEGRGNPAAMLLRMRSQLELTDEQVQKLQSLQNSAAPKINAADQLRARADLMEAMQGDGNMSKARAALDRMSAMRNERMIAGLKQRQEVRGVLTASQKTKLDNWQQQRRGQMRQQMRGGRGQQRGMMRGGRGPNERFGPDELRRRR
;
A
#
# COMPACT_ATOMS: atom_id res chain seq x y z
N MET A 1 48.12 27.94 13.67
CA MET A 1 48.92 26.85 14.28
C MET A 1 48.06 25.59 14.26
N LEU A 2 48.34 24.67 13.31
CA LEU A 2 48.99 23.34 13.53
C LEU A 2 48.06 22.35 14.26
N ALA A 3 47.76 21.12 13.84
CA ALA A 3 48.36 20.14 12.92
C ALA A 3 47.25 19.15 12.48
N ALA A 4 47.10 18.76 11.20
CA ALA A 4 47.80 17.69 10.47
C ALA A 4 47.67 16.28 11.08
N THR A 5 46.95 15.35 10.41
CA THR A 5 47.46 13.98 10.13
C THR A 5 46.68 13.29 9.00
N LEU A 6 47.43 12.87 7.98
CA LEU A 6 47.12 11.95 6.88
C LEU A 6 47.25 10.49 7.32
N VAL A 7 46.41 9.58 6.81
CA VAL A 7 46.69 8.16 6.41
C VAL A 7 45.45 7.72 5.58
N GLY A 8 45.45 7.23 4.33
CA GLY A 8 46.48 6.63 3.49
C GLY A 8 46.41 5.10 3.54
N LEU A 9 45.61 4.43 2.69
CA LEU A 9 45.91 3.06 2.21
C LEU A 9 44.94 2.63 1.10
N ALA A 10 45.50 2.53 -0.11
CA ALA A 10 44.94 1.77 -1.22
C ALA A 10 45.24 0.28 -1.03
N PHE A 11 44.34 -0.60 -1.47
CA PHE A 11 44.67 -1.98 -1.77
C PHE A 11 44.11 -2.39 -3.12
N VAL A 12 44.97 -3.08 -3.87
CA VAL A 12 44.90 -3.50 -5.26
C VAL A 12 44.27 -4.90 -5.37
N SER A 13 43.71 -5.15 -6.56
CA SER A 13 43.04 -6.33 -7.16
C SER A 13 43.86 -7.66 -7.13
N PRO A 14 43.61 -8.71 -7.96
CA PRO A 14 42.47 -9.16 -8.80
C PRO A 14 42.20 -10.69 -8.67
N LEU A 15 41.41 -11.25 -9.62
CA LEU A 15 41.43 -12.67 -10.08
C LEU A 15 40.94 -13.70 -9.04
N GLN A 16 40.25 -14.81 -9.30
CA GLN A 16 40.06 -15.74 -10.43
C GLN A 16 38.89 -16.63 -9.91
N ALA A 17 37.97 -17.19 -10.68
CA ALA A 17 38.22 -18.41 -11.43
C ALA A 17 36.94 -18.85 -12.17
N GLN A 18 37.20 -19.57 -13.25
CA GLN A 18 36.27 -20.18 -14.20
C GLN A 18 35.74 -21.53 -13.68
N GLY A 19 34.58 -21.92 -14.20
CA GLY A 19 33.98 -23.26 -14.08
C GLY A 19 32.46 -23.14 -14.05
N ALA A 20 31.65 -23.83 -14.84
CA ALA A 20 31.88 -24.98 -15.68
C ALA A 20 30.81 -25.05 -16.79
N THR A 21 31.23 -25.58 -17.93
CA THR A 21 30.55 -26.46 -18.89
C THR A 21 29.04 -26.69 -18.75
N GLY A 22 28.36 -26.51 -19.88
CA GLY A 22 26.93 -26.68 -20.03
C GLY A 22 26.40 -28.12 -19.99
N ALA A 23 25.08 -28.18 -19.86
CA ALA A 23 24.26 -29.35 -20.13
C ALA A 23 23.12 -28.90 -21.09
N PRO A 24 22.95 -29.54 -22.26
CA PRO A 24 21.84 -29.26 -23.16
C PRO A 24 20.59 -30.10 -22.83
N GLY A 25 19.43 -29.45 -22.81
CA GLY A 25 18.10 -30.04 -23.07
C GLY A 25 17.35 -30.60 -21.84
N PRO A 26 16.06 -30.26 -21.69
CA PRO A 26 15.04 -30.96 -22.47
C PRO A 26 14.15 -30.03 -23.31
N ARG A 27 13.60 -30.62 -24.39
CA ARG A 27 12.84 -30.00 -25.48
C ARG A 27 11.54 -29.33 -25.00
N PRO A 28 11.11 -28.22 -25.62
CA PRO A 28 9.75 -27.72 -25.46
C PRO A 28 8.77 -28.74 -26.06
N ARG A 29 7.76 -29.10 -25.25
CA ARG A 29 6.63 -29.94 -25.65
C ARG A 29 5.63 -29.04 -26.36
N ASP A 30 5.44 -29.27 -27.66
CA ASP A 30 4.33 -28.72 -28.43
C ASP A 30 3.01 -29.21 -27.81
N GLY A 31 2.38 -28.31 -27.06
CA GLY A 31 1.12 -28.51 -26.36
C GLY A 31 0.19 -27.36 -26.68
N GLN A 32 -0.42 -27.46 -27.85
CA GLN A 32 -1.52 -26.64 -28.32
C GLN A 32 -2.65 -26.65 -27.27
N GLY A 33 -2.91 -25.50 -26.64
CA GLY A 33 -3.87 -25.40 -25.54
C GLY A 33 -4.29 -23.97 -25.23
N ALA A 34 -5.37 -23.55 -25.90
CA ALA A 34 -6.31 -22.47 -25.56
C ALA A 34 -5.80 -21.01 -25.46
N PRO A 35 -6.40 -20.05 -26.22
CA PRO A 35 -6.24 -18.64 -25.96
C PRO A 35 -7.00 -18.27 -24.68
N MET A 36 -6.28 -18.26 -23.55
CA MET A 36 -6.74 -17.61 -22.33
C MET A 36 -6.81 -16.10 -22.54
N GLY A 37 -7.91 -15.67 -23.17
CA GLY A 37 -8.41 -14.31 -23.12
C GLY A 37 -8.77 -13.97 -21.68
N GLY A 38 -7.87 -13.27 -21.02
CA GLY A 38 -8.06 -12.86 -19.64
C GLY A 38 -6.98 -11.88 -19.28
N ARG A 39 -7.25 -10.60 -19.59
CA ARG A 39 -6.51 -9.43 -19.13
C ARG A 39 -5.92 -9.70 -17.74
N ARG A 40 -4.60 -9.87 -17.66
CA ARG A 40 -3.89 -9.72 -16.38
C ARG A 40 -4.10 -8.28 -15.97
N ALA A 41 -5.17 -8.06 -15.22
CA ALA A 41 -5.37 -6.87 -14.41
C ALA A 41 -4.07 -6.65 -13.63
N GLY A 42 -3.57 -5.42 -13.71
CA GLY A 42 -2.24 -5.04 -13.24
C GLY A 42 -1.86 -5.67 -11.91
N GLY A 43 -0.62 -6.17 -11.85
CA GLY A 43 0.00 -6.57 -10.60
C GLY A 43 -0.02 -5.43 -9.58
N PRO A 44 0.24 -5.72 -8.30
CA PRO A 44 0.21 -4.75 -7.21
C PRO A 44 1.42 -3.79 -7.24
N GLU A 45 1.94 -3.43 -8.42
CA GLU A 45 2.91 -2.36 -8.56
C GLU A 45 2.17 -1.02 -8.58
N GLY A 46 2.33 -0.26 -7.48
CA GLY A 46 1.97 1.14 -7.46
C GLY A 46 0.52 1.46 -7.11
N ARG A 47 -0.05 0.83 -6.07
CA ARG A 47 -1.02 1.59 -5.28
C ARG A 47 -0.23 2.70 -4.58
N PRO A 48 -0.39 3.99 -4.93
CA PRO A 48 0.29 5.06 -4.22
C PRO A 48 -0.12 4.94 -2.76
N GLU A 49 0.87 4.87 -1.86
CA GLU A 49 0.65 4.83 -0.42
C GLU A 49 -0.42 5.86 -0.07
N GLY A 50 -1.54 5.34 0.44
CA GLY A 50 -2.89 5.88 0.29
C GLY A 50 -3.20 7.15 1.08
N ARG A 51 -2.42 8.20 0.88
CA ARG A 51 -2.78 9.58 1.10
C ARG A 51 -1.81 10.43 0.28
N GLY A 52 -2.25 10.84 -0.91
CA GLY A 52 -1.47 11.75 -1.74
C GLY A 52 -0.99 12.97 -0.94
N ASN A 53 0.16 13.53 -1.32
CA ASN A 53 0.78 14.66 -0.64
C ASN A 53 -0.27 15.79 -0.42
N PRO A 54 -0.49 16.25 0.83
CA PRO A 54 -1.52 17.24 1.13
C PRO A 54 -1.29 18.57 0.42
N ALA A 55 -0.03 18.96 0.19
CA ALA A 55 0.30 20.18 -0.55
C ALA A 55 -0.08 20.05 -2.03
N ALA A 56 0.22 18.90 -2.65
CA ALA A 56 -0.16 18.60 -4.03
C ALA A 56 -1.69 18.64 -4.23
N MET A 57 -2.46 18.21 -3.23
CA MET A 57 -3.92 18.31 -3.25
C MET A 57 -4.39 19.77 -3.28
N LEU A 58 -3.83 20.64 -2.43
CA LEU A 58 -4.20 22.06 -2.40
C LEU A 58 -3.80 22.79 -3.68
N LEU A 59 -2.64 22.47 -4.25
CA LEU A 59 -2.20 23.03 -5.53
C LEU A 59 -3.16 22.70 -6.69
N ARG A 60 -3.73 21.49 -6.71
CA ARG A 60 -4.80 21.13 -7.67
C ARG A 60 -6.09 21.93 -7.45
N MET A 61 -6.27 22.49 -6.25
CA MET A 61 -7.43 23.30 -5.86
C MET A 61 -7.13 24.82 -5.92
N ARG A 62 -6.05 25.24 -6.61
CA ARG A 62 -5.60 26.63 -6.63
C ARG A 62 -6.71 27.62 -6.95
N SER A 63 -7.49 27.37 -8.00
CA SER A 63 -8.56 28.27 -8.43
C SER A 63 -9.75 28.26 -7.47
N GLN A 64 -10.12 27.10 -6.93
CA GLN A 64 -11.26 26.97 -6.01
C GLN A 64 -10.99 27.59 -4.63
N LEU A 65 -9.74 27.56 -4.18
CA LEU A 65 -9.30 28.15 -2.92
C LEU A 65 -8.74 29.57 -3.08
N GLU A 66 -8.70 30.10 -4.31
CA GLU A 66 -8.14 31.43 -4.62
C GLU A 66 -6.75 31.59 -3.99
N LEU A 67 -5.86 30.60 -4.19
CA LEU A 67 -4.52 30.65 -3.58
C LEU A 67 -3.68 31.74 -4.23
N THR A 68 -3.03 32.56 -3.39
CA THR A 68 -2.09 33.57 -3.86
C THR A 68 -0.81 32.93 -4.39
N ASP A 69 -0.04 33.66 -5.20
CA ASP A 69 1.21 33.13 -5.77
C ASP A 69 2.24 32.79 -4.68
N GLU A 70 2.30 33.60 -3.61
CA GLU A 70 3.12 33.30 -2.44
C GLU A 70 2.71 32.00 -1.75
N GLN A 71 1.39 31.76 -1.61
CA GLN A 71 0.88 30.51 -1.03
C GLN A 71 1.21 29.31 -1.93
N VAL A 72 1.09 29.47 -3.25
CA VAL A 72 1.44 28.45 -4.24
C VAL A 72 2.92 28.09 -4.13
N GLN A 73 3.81 29.08 -4.06
CA GLN A 73 5.25 28.84 -3.91
C GLN A 73 5.58 28.11 -2.60
N LYS A 74 4.98 28.53 -1.48
CA LYS A 74 5.14 27.83 -0.18
C LYS A 74 4.65 26.38 -0.25
N LEU A 75 3.51 26.14 -0.90
CA LEU A 75 2.96 24.79 -1.07
C LEU A 75 3.82 23.93 -2.00
N GLN A 76 4.42 24.50 -3.05
CA GLN A 76 5.37 23.77 -3.90
C GLN A 76 6.63 23.36 -3.12
N SER A 77 7.16 24.25 -2.28
CA SER A 77 8.28 23.91 -1.39
C SER A 77 7.91 22.80 -0.40
N LEU A 78 6.71 22.86 0.19
CA LEU A 78 6.20 21.80 1.09
C LEU A 78 5.83 20.50 0.34
N GLN A 79 5.53 20.57 -0.95
CA GLN A 79 5.30 19.38 -1.77
C GLN A 79 6.62 18.64 -2.02
N ASN A 80 7.68 19.40 -2.28
CA ASN A 80 9.01 18.89 -2.59
C ASN A 80 9.84 18.57 -1.36
N SER A 81 9.40 18.99 -0.16
CA SER A 81 10.03 18.56 1.08
C SER A 81 9.94 17.04 1.20
N ALA A 82 11.04 16.42 1.62
CA ALA A 82 11.11 14.98 1.71
C ALA A 82 10.00 14.47 2.63
N ALA A 83 9.13 13.60 2.09
CA ALA A 83 8.23 12.84 2.94
C ALA A 83 9.08 12.06 3.96
N PRO A 84 8.63 11.91 5.22
CA PRO A 84 9.32 11.11 6.21
C PRO A 84 9.59 9.73 5.63
N LYS A 85 10.84 9.45 5.25
CA LYS A 85 11.23 8.17 4.68
C LYS A 85 11.22 7.19 5.83
N ILE A 86 10.27 6.27 5.81
CA ILE A 86 10.38 5.14 6.73
C ILE A 86 11.43 4.21 6.15
N ASN A 87 12.32 3.75 7.01
CA ASN A 87 13.28 2.74 6.64
C ASN A 87 12.52 1.46 6.29
N ALA A 88 12.34 1.19 5.00
CA ALA A 88 11.67 -0.02 4.53
C ALA A 88 12.36 -1.29 5.07
N ALA A 89 13.67 -1.23 5.29
CA ALA A 89 14.42 -2.33 5.91
C ALA A 89 13.95 -2.62 7.34
N ASP A 90 13.64 -1.60 8.15
CA ASP A 90 13.17 -1.79 9.53
C ASP A 90 11.76 -2.38 9.56
N GLN A 91 10.91 -2.00 8.60
CA GLN A 91 9.59 -2.61 8.45
C GLN A 91 9.70 -4.09 8.03
N LEU A 92 10.63 -4.41 7.13
CA LEU A 92 10.87 -5.80 6.70
C LEU A 92 11.47 -6.64 7.82
N ARG A 93 12.43 -6.10 8.59
CA ARG A 93 12.99 -6.77 9.78
C ARG A 93 11.92 -7.06 10.82
N ALA A 94 11.12 -6.08 11.22
CA ALA A 94 10.08 -6.30 12.22
C ALA A 94 9.03 -7.35 11.76
N ARG A 95 8.76 -7.44 10.45
CA ARG A 95 7.93 -8.51 9.89
C ARG A 95 8.61 -9.87 9.92
N ALA A 96 9.91 -9.93 9.60
CA ALA A 96 10.69 -11.15 9.68
C ALA A 96 10.76 -11.67 11.13
N ASP A 97 11.02 -10.79 12.10
CA ASP A 97 11.03 -11.12 13.53
C ASP A 97 9.69 -11.70 13.98
N LEU A 98 8.58 -11.13 13.51
CA LEU A 98 7.25 -11.65 13.79
C LEU A 98 7.04 -13.04 13.17
N MET A 99 7.44 -13.24 11.91
CA MET A 99 7.33 -14.56 11.27
C MET A 99 8.18 -15.61 11.99
N GLU A 100 9.42 -15.29 12.38
CA GLU A 100 10.29 -16.17 13.17
C GLU A 100 9.64 -16.50 14.52
N ALA A 101 9.10 -15.50 15.20
CA ALA A 101 8.46 -15.68 16.50
C ALA A 101 7.18 -16.54 16.44
N MET A 102 6.57 -16.72 15.27
CA MET A 102 5.36 -17.53 15.10
C MET A 102 5.65 -18.95 14.60
N GLN A 103 6.93 -19.33 14.41
CA GLN A 103 7.30 -20.68 14.00
C GLN A 103 7.28 -21.67 15.16
N GLY A 104 6.96 -22.94 14.86
CA GLY A 104 6.91 -24.02 15.85
C GLY A 104 5.88 -23.74 16.94
N ASP A 105 6.29 -23.91 18.20
CA ASP A 105 5.44 -23.63 19.37
C ASP A 105 5.19 -22.14 19.61
N GLY A 106 5.87 -21.27 18.86
CA GLY A 106 5.76 -19.83 18.96
C GLY A 106 6.47 -19.23 20.19
N ASN A 107 7.08 -18.07 20.00
CA ASN A 107 7.66 -17.26 21.07
C ASN A 107 6.83 -15.98 21.22
N MET A 108 5.85 -16.02 22.13
CA MET A 108 4.92 -14.91 22.36
C MET A 108 5.62 -13.62 22.81
N SER A 109 6.76 -13.72 23.51
CA SER A 109 7.55 -12.56 23.91
C SER A 109 8.18 -11.87 22.70
N LYS A 110 8.82 -12.63 21.80
CA LYS A 110 9.37 -12.12 20.54
C LYS A 110 8.27 -11.56 19.63
N ALA A 111 7.13 -12.24 19.52
CA ALA A 111 6.00 -11.79 18.71
C ALA A 111 5.46 -10.43 19.20
N ARG A 112 5.31 -10.28 20.51
CA ARG A 112 4.91 -9.01 21.13
C ARG A 112 5.91 -7.89 20.83
N ALA A 113 7.21 -8.13 21.01
CA ALA A 113 8.23 -7.14 20.72
C ALA A 113 8.22 -6.70 19.24
N ALA A 114 8.03 -7.64 18.31
CA ALA A 114 7.92 -7.33 16.88
C ALA A 114 6.68 -6.47 16.58
N LEU A 115 5.52 -6.81 17.17
CA LEU A 115 4.29 -6.03 17.03
C LEU A 115 4.40 -4.61 17.63
N ASP A 116 5.08 -4.47 18.77
CA ASP A 116 5.32 -3.18 19.41
C ASP A 116 6.19 -2.28 18.51
N ARG A 117 7.27 -2.82 17.92
CA ARG A 117 8.09 -2.09 16.93
C ARG A 117 7.29 -1.67 15.70
N MET A 118 6.47 -2.59 15.16
CA MET A 118 5.61 -2.27 14.02
C MET A 118 4.59 -1.17 14.36
N SER A 119 4.05 -1.18 15.57
CA SER A 119 3.11 -0.17 16.05
C SER A 119 3.78 1.18 16.25
N ALA A 120 4.99 1.22 16.81
CA ALA A 120 5.79 2.44 16.94
C ALA A 120 6.04 3.09 15.57
N MET A 121 6.54 2.33 14.59
CA MET A 121 6.73 2.82 13.22
C MET A 121 5.44 3.35 12.60
N ARG A 122 4.29 2.69 12.83
CA ARG A 122 2.99 3.17 12.33
C ARG A 122 2.59 4.49 12.98
N ASN A 123 2.81 4.63 14.28
CA ASN A 123 2.49 5.84 15.02
C ASN A 123 3.36 7.02 14.58
N GLU A 124 4.66 6.80 14.39
CA GLU A 124 5.59 7.81 13.86
C GLU A 124 5.13 8.31 12.49
N ARG A 125 4.76 7.40 11.58
CA ARG A 125 4.18 7.77 10.26
C ARG A 125 2.93 8.62 10.41
N MET A 126 2.04 8.23 11.32
CA MET A 126 0.79 8.94 11.55
C MET A 126 1.06 10.36 12.08
N ILE A 127 1.96 10.51 13.05
CA ILE A 127 2.37 11.79 13.63
C ILE A 127 3.03 12.66 12.58
N ALA A 128 3.98 12.13 11.82
CA ALA A 128 4.66 12.89 10.78
C ALA A 128 3.69 13.35 9.68
N GLY A 129 2.76 12.49 9.27
CA GLY A 129 1.69 12.87 8.35
C GLY A 129 0.68 13.87 8.94
N LEU A 130 0.49 13.91 10.27
CA LEU A 130 -0.31 14.94 10.93
C LEU A 130 0.42 16.30 10.93
N LYS A 131 1.71 16.31 11.26
CA LYS A 131 2.55 17.51 11.21
C LYS A 131 2.57 18.13 9.81
N GLN A 132 2.83 17.31 8.79
CA GLN A 132 2.80 17.79 7.39
C GLN A 132 1.43 18.38 7.01
N ARG A 133 0.32 17.76 7.44
CA ARG A 133 -1.02 18.32 7.21
C ARG A 133 -1.22 19.66 7.92
N GLN A 134 -0.69 19.82 9.14
CA GLN A 134 -0.77 21.06 9.89
C GLN A 134 0.04 22.17 9.21
N GLU A 135 1.28 21.89 8.81
CA GLU A 135 2.15 22.83 8.09
C GLU A 135 1.50 23.32 6.79
N VAL A 136 1.02 22.39 5.96
CA VAL A 136 0.34 22.69 4.70
C VAL A 136 -0.93 23.51 4.93
N ARG A 137 -1.73 23.16 5.95
CA ARG A 137 -2.93 23.92 6.30
C ARG A 137 -2.58 25.29 6.88
N GLY A 138 -1.41 25.44 7.50
CA GLY A 138 -0.90 26.70 8.05
C GLY A 138 -0.72 27.80 7.00
N VAL A 139 -0.48 27.43 5.73
CA VAL A 139 -0.34 28.37 4.61
C VAL A 139 -1.67 29.04 4.23
N LEU A 140 -2.80 28.40 4.54
CA LEU A 140 -4.12 28.89 4.18
C LEU A 140 -4.65 29.95 5.16
N THR A 141 -5.40 30.91 4.64
CA THR A 141 -6.17 31.86 5.44
C THR A 141 -7.34 31.19 6.17
N ALA A 142 -7.95 31.87 7.13
CA ALA A 142 -9.12 31.36 7.84
C ALA A 142 -10.31 31.07 6.89
N SER A 143 -10.58 31.96 5.93
CA SER A 143 -11.66 31.78 4.95
C SER A 143 -11.40 30.59 4.02
N GLN A 144 -10.16 30.41 3.55
CA GLN A 144 -9.76 29.27 2.73
C GLN A 144 -9.86 27.94 3.48
N LYS A 145 -9.51 27.92 4.78
CA LYS A 145 -9.68 26.75 5.65
C LYS A 145 -11.15 26.33 5.73
N THR A 146 -12.07 27.28 5.90
CA THR A 146 -13.51 27.01 5.90
C THR A 146 -14.00 26.46 4.56
N LYS A 147 -13.58 27.06 3.43
CA LYS A 147 -13.90 26.55 2.08
C LYS A 147 -13.44 25.08 1.92
N LEU A 148 -12.21 24.78 2.35
CA LEU A 148 -11.65 23.43 2.31
C LEU A 148 -12.44 22.45 3.19
N ASP A 149 -12.82 22.84 4.39
CA ASP A 149 -13.55 21.98 5.33
C ASP A 149 -14.95 21.64 4.81
N ASN A 150 -15.68 22.61 4.28
CA ASN A 150 -16.99 22.41 3.67
C ASN A 150 -16.90 21.42 2.49
N TRP A 151 -15.91 21.61 1.62
CA TRP A 151 -15.66 20.70 0.52
C TRP A 151 -15.34 19.27 0.99
N GLN A 152 -14.53 19.11 2.04
CA GLN A 152 -14.24 17.80 2.62
C GLN A 152 -15.48 17.13 3.23
N GLN A 153 -16.32 17.89 3.92
CA GLN A 153 -17.57 17.39 4.50
C GLN A 153 -18.54 16.92 3.40
N GLN A 154 -18.70 17.70 2.34
CA GLN A 154 -19.53 17.33 1.18
C GLN A 154 -19.04 16.03 0.53
N ARG A 155 -17.73 15.91 0.29
CA ARG A 155 -17.13 14.70 -0.28
C ARG A 155 -17.31 13.48 0.62
N ARG A 156 -17.15 13.63 1.95
CA ARG A 156 -17.40 12.56 2.92
C ARG A 156 -18.88 12.12 2.92
N GLY A 157 -19.80 13.07 2.78
CA GLY A 157 -21.24 12.80 2.65
C GLY A 157 -21.56 11.96 1.42
N GLN A 158 -21.06 12.36 0.25
CA GLN A 158 -21.24 11.63 -1.01
C GLN A 158 -20.66 10.21 -0.94
N MET A 159 -19.45 10.05 -0.39
CA MET A 159 -18.81 8.74 -0.25
C MET A 159 -19.61 7.82 0.68
N ARG A 160 -20.18 8.34 1.77
CA ARG A 160 -21.07 7.58 2.67
C ARG A 160 -22.34 7.12 1.96
N GLN A 161 -22.94 7.97 1.11
CA GLN A 161 -24.12 7.62 0.32
C GLN A 161 -23.80 6.53 -0.71
N GLN A 162 -22.66 6.64 -1.41
CA GLN A 162 -22.23 5.63 -2.38
C GLN A 162 -21.94 4.27 -1.72
N MET A 163 -21.32 4.26 -0.55
CA MET A 163 -21.09 3.03 0.23
C MET A 163 -22.38 2.37 0.72
N ARG A 164 -23.42 3.16 1.01
CA ARG A 164 -24.76 2.65 1.36
C ARG A 164 -25.50 2.11 0.13
N GLY A 165 -25.39 2.78 -1.02
CA GLY A 165 -26.01 2.35 -2.28
C GLY A 165 -25.38 1.09 -2.88
N GLY A 166 -24.06 0.92 -2.79
CA GLY A 166 -23.34 -0.22 -3.37
C GLY A 166 -23.55 -1.56 -2.64
N ARG A 167 -23.89 -1.54 -1.34
CA ARG A 167 -24.17 -2.78 -0.57
C ARG A 167 -25.56 -3.35 -0.83
N GLY A 168 -26.49 -2.57 -1.39
CA GLY A 168 -27.84 -3.04 -1.73
C GLY A 168 -27.89 -3.88 -3.01
N GLN A 169 -27.05 -3.59 -4.01
CA GLN A 169 -27.10 -4.27 -5.31
C GLN A 169 -26.34 -5.62 -5.34
N GLN A 170 -25.27 -5.79 -4.57
CA GLN A 170 -24.53 -7.07 -4.54
C GLN A 170 -25.23 -8.19 -3.75
N ARG A 171 -26.18 -7.85 -2.85
CA ARG A 171 -26.94 -8.87 -2.10
C ARG A 171 -28.10 -9.49 -2.90
N GLY A 172 -28.49 -8.87 -4.03
CA GLY A 172 -29.53 -9.39 -4.93
C GLY A 172 -29.04 -10.41 -5.96
N MET A 173 -27.74 -10.44 -6.28
CA MET A 173 -27.21 -11.31 -7.34
C MET A 173 -26.57 -12.62 -6.87
N MET A 174 -26.39 -12.83 -5.56
CA MET A 174 -25.91 -14.12 -5.01
C MET A 174 -27.03 -15.02 -4.46
N ARG A 175 -28.29 -14.57 -4.45
CA ARG A 175 -29.46 -15.36 -4.03
C ARG A 175 -30.39 -15.68 -5.21
N GLY A 176 -29.79 -16.02 -6.35
CA GLY A 176 -30.53 -16.38 -7.58
C GLY A 176 -29.94 -17.57 -8.34
N GLY A 177 -28.87 -18.19 -7.84
CA GLY A 177 -28.27 -19.40 -8.41
C GLY A 177 -29.04 -20.66 -8.00
N ARG A 178 -30.32 -20.75 -8.40
CA ARG A 178 -31.07 -22.00 -8.41
C ARG A 178 -30.48 -22.84 -9.55
N GLY A 179 -29.51 -23.69 -9.24
CA GLY A 179 -28.95 -24.64 -10.20
C GLY A 179 -30.04 -25.60 -10.69
N PRO A 180 -30.23 -25.77 -12.00
CA PRO A 180 -31.15 -26.77 -12.55
C PRO A 180 -30.40 -28.10 -12.63
N ASN A 181 -30.19 -28.80 -11.51
CA ASN A 181 -29.65 -30.17 -11.56
C ASN A 181 -29.84 -31.04 -10.32
N GLU A 182 -30.96 -30.95 -9.60
CA GLU A 182 -31.35 -32.02 -8.67
C GLU A 182 -32.39 -32.94 -9.31
N ARG A 183 -31.81 -33.85 -10.08
CA ARG A 183 -32.33 -35.13 -10.54
C ARG A 183 -32.52 -36.09 -9.33
N PHE A 184 -33.68 -36.73 -9.27
CA PHE A 184 -33.99 -38.05 -8.66
C PHE A 184 -33.69 -38.28 -7.16
N GLY A 185 -34.75 -38.63 -6.41
CA GLY A 185 -34.70 -39.02 -4.99
C GLY A 185 -34.28 -40.46 -4.72
N PRO A 186 -34.36 -40.89 -3.45
CA PRO A 186 -34.96 -42.18 -3.15
C PRO A 186 -35.70 -42.14 -1.79
N ASP A 187 -37.02 -41.95 -1.78
CA ASP A 187 -37.80 -42.12 -0.55
C ASP A 187 -39.23 -42.67 -0.79
N GLU A 188 -39.43 -43.45 -1.85
CA GLU A 188 -40.68 -44.16 -2.15
C GLU A 188 -40.65 -45.66 -1.81
N LEU A 189 -40.02 -46.07 -0.70
CA LEU A 189 -40.04 -47.46 -0.23
C LEU A 189 -40.52 -47.61 1.22
N ARG A 190 -41.59 -46.88 1.59
CA ARG A 190 -42.28 -47.09 2.88
C ARG A 190 -43.80 -47.25 2.79
N ARG A 191 -44.29 -47.77 1.66
CA ARG A 191 -45.64 -48.33 1.53
C ARG A 191 -45.57 -49.74 0.98
N ARG A 192 -45.32 -50.71 1.86
CA ARG A 192 -45.75 -52.13 1.79
C ARG A 192 -45.04 -52.93 2.88
N ARG A 193 -45.62 -52.93 4.08
CA ARG A 193 -45.82 -54.11 4.94
C ARG A 193 -46.67 -53.69 6.14
#